data_AF-A0A9P6ZFV7-F1
#
_entry.id   AF-A0A9P6ZFV7-F1
#
_cell.length_a   1.000
_cell.length_b   1.000
_cell.length_c   1.000
_cell.angle_alpha   90.00
_cell.angle_beta   90.00
_cell.angle_gamma   90.00
#
_symmetry.space_group_name_H-M   'P 1'
#
loop_
_entity.id
_entity.type
_entity.pdbx_description
1 polymer ?
#
loop_
_entity_poly.entity_id
_entity_poly.type
_entity_poly.pdbx_seq_one_letter_code
_entity_poly.pdbx_strand_id
1 'polypeptide(L)'
;NIRLASQEIAKKNAASTGRPFIRGIVISSCGSTGRVSESVARLSRLVEMDIFDFVFCFAGVSTVDSIVVPALSRFVENVFVYDMGLWAALERSFGEDKHALNTTPVMLSFAEFSKRPDDTRDRVVNTRVLAYSNFKDARPWGFDIYRCSNPTCGAHAHDMIFHADGRQYYGIRWLEAKMKTTCMKCQQTRRKIAAPSWIHSCRAENIGRCWYQWPLTLAQRMDLGITH
;
A
#
# COMPACT_ATOMS: atom_id res chain seq x y z
N ASN A 1 5.03 -16.15 -26.25
CA ASN A 1 6.29 -15.61 -25.69
C ASN A 1 6.03 -14.19 -25.16
N ILE A 2 5.66 -14.06 -23.87
CA ILE A 2 5.22 -12.79 -23.26
C ILE A 2 6.31 -11.71 -23.30
N ARG A 3 7.57 -12.10 -23.12
CA ARG A 3 8.72 -11.19 -23.13
C ARG A 3 8.84 -10.42 -24.45
N LEU A 4 8.67 -11.10 -25.58
CA LEU A 4 8.70 -10.46 -26.90
C LEU A 4 7.53 -9.49 -27.09
N ALA A 5 6.31 -9.90 -26.71
CA ALA A 5 5.14 -9.02 -26.79
C ALA A 5 5.30 -7.76 -25.92
N SER A 6 5.79 -7.91 -24.69
CA SER A 6 6.10 -6.80 -23.78
C SER A 6 7.13 -5.83 -24.35
N GLN A 7 8.19 -6.34 -24.99
CA GLN A 7 9.22 -5.50 -25.62
C GLN A 7 8.67 -4.73 -26.82
N GLU A 8 7.86 -5.37 -27.66
CA GLU A 8 7.24 -4.71 -28.82
C GLU A 8 6.22 -3.64 -28.39
N ILE A 9 5.44 -3.90 -27.36
CA ILE A 9 4.54 -2.90 -26.75
C ILE A 9 5.37 -1.72 -26.23
N ALA A 10 6.40 -1.97 -25.42
CA ALA A 10 7.28 -0.94 -24.88
C ALA A 10 7.90 -0.05 -25.98
N LYS A 11 8.42 -0.64 -27.06
CA LYS A 11 8.96 0.09 -28.22
C LYS A 11 7.91 1.00 -28.86
N LYS A 12 6.70 0.49 -29.11
CA LYS A 12 5.59 1.29 -29.66
C LYS A 12 5.24 2.47 -28.76
N ASN A 13 5.27 2.25 -27.44
CA ASN A 13 4.94 3.28 -26.46
C ASN A 13 6.04 4.34 -26.32
N ALA A 14 7.30 3.97 -26.50
CA ALA A 14 8.44 4.90 -26.45
C ALA A 14 8.51 5.78 -27.72
N ALA A 15 8.07 5.27 -28.86
CA ALA A 15 8.02 6.02 -30.11
C ALA A 15 6.90 7.09 -30.15
N SER A 16 5.89 6.97 -29.28
CA SER A 16 4.84 7.98 -29.10
C SER A 16 5.40 9.15 -28.29
N THR A 17 5.86 10.19 -28.97
CA THR A 17 6.50 11.39 -28.40
C THR A 17 5.56 12.31 -27.60
N GLY A 18 4.27 12.00 -27.56
CA GLY A 18 3.30 12.62 -26.66
C GLY A 18 2.22 11.60 -26.37
N ARG A 19 2.26 10.95 -25.20
CA ARG A 19 1.26 9.94 -24.86
C ARG A 19 -0.09 10.60 -24.62
N PRO A 20 -1.08 10.40 -25.50
CA PRO A 20 -2.40 11.02 -25.33
C PRO A 20 -3.28 10.28 -24.31
N PHE A 21 -2.81 9.17 -23.74
CA PHE A 21 -3.62 8.31 -22.88
C PHE A 21 -2.79 7.64 -21.78
N ILE A 22 -3.41 7.52 -20.60
CA ILE A 22 -2.93 6.73 -19.46
C ILE A 22 -3.34 5.27 -19.67
N ARG A 23 -2.44 4.33 -19.39
CA ARG A 23 -2.68 2.89 -19.51
C ARG A 23 -2.56 2.26 -18.14
N GLY A 24 -3.67 1.72 -17.65
CA GLY A 24 -3.73 1.03 -16.38
C GLY A 24 -4.06 -0.44 -16.55
N ILE A 25 -3.59 -1.27 -15.62
CA ILE A 25 -4.16 -2.59 -15.37
C ILE A 25 -4.61 -2.68 -13.93
N VAL A 26 -5.84 -3.17 -13.74
CA VAL A 26 -6.42 -3.45 -12.43
C VAL A 26 -6.53 -4.95 -12.27
N ILE A 27 -5.89 -5.49 -11.24
CA ILE A 27 -5.90 -6.90 -10.93
C ILE A 27 -6.76 -7.10 -9.68
N SER A 28 -8.00 -7.53 -9.90
CA SER A 28 -8.98 -7.80 -8.84
C SER A 28 -8.76 -9.13 -8.12
N SER A 29 -7.51 -9.64 -8.07
CA SER A 29 -7.17 -10.86 -7.33
C SER A 29 -6.72 -10.50 -5.92
N CYS A 30 -7.20 -11.25 -4.92
CA CYS A 30 -6.69 -11.20 -3.56
C CYS A 30 -5.49 -12.14 -3.34
N GLY A 31 -4.89 -12.07 -2.14
CA GLY A 31 -3.92 -13.05 -1.67
C GLY A 31 -2.48 -12.77 -2.12
N SER A 32 -1.84 -13.77 -2.75
CA SER A 32 -0.41 -13.77 -3.03
C SER A 32 0.04 -12.71 -4.04
N THR A 33 -0.88 -12.18 -4.86
CA THR A 33 -0.55 -11.21 -5.92
C THR A 33 0.10 -9.94 -5.39
N GLY A 34 -0.49 -9.32 -4.35
CA GLY A 34 0.04 -8.11 -3.71
C GLY A 34 0.94 -8.38 -2.50
N ARG A 35 0.91 -9.59 -1.93
CA ARG A 35 1.65 -9.93 -0.70
C ARG A 35 3.01 -10.57 -0.92
N VAL A 36 3.19 -11.28 -2.04
CA VAL A 36 4.44 -12.00 -2.34
C VAL A 36 5.38 -11.06 -3.10
N SER A 37 6.57 -10.82 -2.54
CA SER A 37 7.56 -9.88 -3.11
C SER A 37 7.90 -10.17 -4.56
N GLU A 38 7.98 -11.44 -4.95
CA GLU A 38 8.24 -11.88 -6.33
C GLU A 38 7.09 -11.51 -7.27
N SER A 39 5.85 -11.66 -6.82
CA SER A 39 4.66 -11.25 -7.57
C SER A 39 4.65 -9.74 -7.75
N VAL A 40 4.90 -8.99 -6.68
CA VAL A 40 4.98 -7.52 -6.72
C VAL A 40 6.09 -7.04 -7.65
N ALA A 41 7.28 -7.66 -7.61
CA ALA A 41 8.38 -7.33 -8.51
C ALA A 41 7.99 -7.55 -9.98
N ARG A 42 7.24 -8.63 -10.30
CA ARG A 42 6.73 -8.86 -11.66
C ARG A 42 5.72 -7.81 -12.09
N LEU A 43 4.85 -7.37 -11.19
CA LEU A 43 3.87 -6.32 -11.45
C LEU A 43 4.52 -4.95 -11.64
N SER A 44 5.41 -4.54 -10.74
CA SER A 44 6.20 -3.30 -10.86
C SER A 44 6.97 -3.26 -12.18
N ARG A 45 7.53 -4.40 -12.61
CA ARG A 45 8.27 -4.51 -13.86
C ARG A 45 7.42 -4.17 -15.10
N LEU A 46 6.11 -4.40 -15.07
CA LEU A 46 5.23 -3.98 -16.19
C LEU A 46 5.20 -2.45 -16.33
N VAL A 47 5.29 -1.74 -15.21
CA VAL A 47 5.42 -0.29 -15.18
C VAL A 47 6.84 0.12 -15.56
N GLU A 48 7.87 -0.52 -15.02
CA GLU A 48 9.28 -0.23 -15.37
C GLU A 48 9.55 -0.37 -16.87
N MET A 49 9.00 -1.41 -17.49
CA MET A 49 9.09 -1.67 -18.94
C MET A 49 8.16 -0.80 -19.77
N ASP A 50 7.42 0.11 -19.14
CA ASP A 50 6.59 1.10 -19.81
C ASP A 50 5.43 0.51 -20.65
N ILE A 51 5.01 -0.68 -20.24
CA ILE A 51 3.85 -1.39 -20.81
C ILE A 51 2.57 -0.74 -20.29
N PHE A 52 2.53 -0.47 -18.98
CA PHE A 52 1.47 0.29 -18.31
C PHE A 52 2.08 1.50 -17.59
N ASP A 53 1.26 2.52 -17.38
CA ASP A 53 1.59 3.68 -16.55
C ASP A 53 1.32 3.37 -15.07
N PHE A 54 0.39 2.44 -14.79
CA PHE A 54 0.18 1.89 -13.46
C PHE A 54 -0.34 0.45 -13.46
N VAL A 55 -0.07 -0.24 -12.36
CA VAL A 55 -0.65 -1.53 -11.98
C VAL A 55 -1.29 -1.37 -10.60
N PHE A 56 -2.59 -1.59 -10.53
CA PHE A 56 -3.35 -1.62 -9.29
C PHE A 56 -3.65 -3.07 -8.92
N CYS A 57 -3.46 -3.46 -7.66
CA CYS A 57 -3.98 -4.72 -7.14
C CYS A 57 -4.38 -4.62 -5.68
N PHE A 58 -5.17 -5.58 -5.21
CA PHE A 58 -5.47 -5.72 -3.79
C PHE A 58 -4.40 -6.56 -3.10
N ALA A 59 -3.98 -6.14 -1.90
CA ALA A 59 -2.94 -6.79 -1.11
C ALA A 59 -3.47 -7.49 0.15
N GLY A 60 -4.79 -7.55 0.34
CA GLY A 60 -5.43 -8.30 1.41
C GLY A 60 -5.59 -9.79 1.09
N VAL A 61 -5.98 -10.56 2.11
CA VAL A 61 -6.30 -11.99 1.98
C VAL A 61 -7.54 -12.26 1.14
N SER A 62 -8.51 -11.34 1.14
CA SER A 62 -9.77 -11.45 0.42
C SER A 62 -10.23 -10.07 -0.04
N THR A 63 -10.94 -10.03 -1.17
CA THR A 63 -11.66 -8.85 -1.68
C THR A 63 -13.15 -9.16 -1.70
N VAL A 64 -13.98 -8.17 -1.38
CA VAL A 64 -15.44 -8.28 -1.51
C VAL A 64 -15.86 -7.26 -2.57
N ASP A 65 -16.22 -7.75 -3.75
CA ASP A 65 -16.43 -6.90 -4.94
C ASP A 65 -17.46 -5.80 -4.70
N SER A 66 -18.57 -6.11 -4.03
CA SER A 66 -19.61 -5.12 -3.70
C SER A 66 -19.11 -3.97 -2.81
N ILE A 67 -18.01 -4.15 -2.08
CA ILE A 67 -17.39 -3.13 -1.24
C ILE A 67 -16.31 -2.37 -2.01
N VAL A 68 -15.48 -3.05 -2.81
CA VAL A 68 -14.32 -2.41 -3.46
C VAL A 68 -14.63 -1.78 -4.81
N VAL A 69 -15.64 -2.27 -5.54
CA VAL A 69 -16.00 -1.78 -6.88
C VAL A 69 -16.39 -0.29 -6.85
N PRO A 70 -17.20 0.22 -5.91
CA PRO A 70 -17.51 1.65 -5.85
C PRO A 70 -16.26 2.54 -5.72
N ALA A 71 -15.32 2.17 -4.84
CA ALA A 71 -14.06 2.90 -4.67
C ALA A 71 -13.17 2.79 -5.92
N LEU A 72 -13.14 1.62 -6.57
CA LEU A 72 -12.40 1.42 -7.82
C LEU A 72 -12.97 2.25 -8.98
N SER A 73 -14.30 2.30 -9.12
CA SER A 73 -14.96 3.12 -10.14
C SER A 73 -14.63 4.59 -9.96
N ARG A 74 -14.67 5.11 -8.72
CA ARG A 74 -14.22 6.48 -8.40
C ARG A 74 -12.75 6.70 -8.71
N PHE A 75 -11.89 5.70 -8.51
CA PHE A 75 -10.48 5.80 -8.86
C PHE A 75 -10.29 5.97 -10.37
N VAL A 76 -10.95 5.14 -11.17
CA VAL A 76 -10.92 5.22 -12.64
C VAL A 76 -11.47 6.57 -13.11
N GLU A 77 -12.59 7.02 -12.56
CA GLU A 77 -13.17 8.33 -12.86
C GLU A 77 -12.20 9.48 -12.52
N ASN A 78 -11.60 9.45 -11.33
CA ASN A 78 -10.62 10.45 -10.91
C ASN A 78 -9.40 10.51 -11.82
N VAL A 79 -8.92 9.37 -12.31
CA VAL A 79 -7.76 9.32 -13.23
C VAL A 79 -8.13 9.79 -14.64
N PHE A 80 -9.22 9.28 -15.21
CA PHE A 80 -9.51 9.46 -16.64
C PHE A 80 -10.44 10.63 -16.96
N VAL A 81 -11.32 11.02 -16.03
CA VAL A 81 -12.30 12.11 -16.21
C VAL A 81 -11.79 13.39 -15.57
N TYR A 82 -11.25 13.30 -14.35
CA TYR A 82 -10.80 14.46 -13.59
C TYR A 82 -9.30 14.76 -13.68
N ASP A 83 -8.55 13.98 -14.47
CA ASP A 83 -7.09 14.12 -14.69
C ASP A 83 -6.28 14.22 -13.38
N MET A 84 -6.71 13.49 -12.34
CA MET A 84 -6.01 13.46 -11.07
C MET A 84 -4.78 12.56 -11.16
N GLY A 85 -3.67 13.01 -10.56
CA GLY A 85 -2.47 12.17 -10.42
C GLY A 85 -2.80 10.85 -9.70
N LEU A 86 -2.23 9.74 -10.19
CA LEU A 86 -2.58 8.37 -9.80
C LEU A 86 -2.65 8.14 -8.29
N TRP A 87 -1.64 8.59 -7.54
CA TRP A 87 -1.62 8.43 -6.08
C TRP A 87 -2.71 9.27 -5.40
N ALA A 88 -2.91 10.51 -5.84
CA ALA A 88 -3.95 11.38 -5.30
C ALA A 88 -5.36 10.85 -5.61
N ALA A 89 -5.57 10.30 -6.81
CA ALA A 89 -6.81 9.63 -7.19
C ALA A 89 -7.09 8.42 -6.29
N LEU A 90 -6.07 7.61 -6.00
CA LEU A 90 -6.17 6.47 -5.09
C LEU A 90 -6.53 6.92 -3.66
N GLU A 91 -5.78 7.87 -3.10
CA GLU A 91 -6.01 8.39 -1.75
C GLU A 91 -7.40 9.01 -1.60
N ARG A 92 -7.93 9.67 -2.63
CA ARG A 92 -9.28 10.23 -2.61
C ARG A 92 -10.34 9.13 -2.65
N SER A 93 -10.25 8.26 -3.64
CA SER A 93 -11.28 7.25 -3.94
C SER A 93 -11.43 6.21 -2.83
N PHE A 94 -10.31 5.71 -2.31
CA PHE A 94 -10.29 4.78 -1.17
C PHE A 94 -10.29 5.50 0.18
N GLY A 95 -10.23 6.84 0.17
CA GLY A 95 -10.30 7.65 1.37
C GLY A 95 -11.68 7.90 1.89
N GLU A 96 -12.58 8.20 0.96
CA GLU A 96 -13.99 8.39 1.21
C GLU A 96 -14.66 7.07 1.65
N ASP A 97 -14.11 5.93 1.22
CA ASP A 97 -14.62 4.59 1.54
C ASP A 97 -13.71 3.83 2.53
N LYS A 98 -13.97 4.04 3.82
CA LYS A 98 -13.27 3.32 4.90
C LYS A 98 -13.51 1.81 4.85
N HIS A 99 -14.67 1.36 4.34
CA HIS A 99 -15.01 -0.05 4.32
C HIS A 99 -14.14 -0.80 3.32
N ALA A 100 -13.87 -0.22 2.15
CA ALA A 100 -12.96 -0.80 1.17
C ALA A 100 -11.58 -1.09 1.76
N LEU A 101 -10.94 -0.10 2.40
CA LEU A 101 -9.61 -0.29 2.98
C LEU A 101 -9.60 -1.14 4.27
N ASN A 102 -10.72 -1.19 5.01
CA ASN A 102 -10.81 -2.09 6.17
C ASN A 102 -10.85 -3.55 5.74
N THR A 103 -11.44 -3.86 4.58
CA THR A 103 -11.44 -5.24 4.06
C THR A 103 -10.06 -5.63 3.52
N THR A 104 -9.50 -4.82 2.63
CA THR A 104 -8.24 -5.11 1.95
C THR A 104 -7.38 -3.86 1.76
N PRO A 105 -6.06 -3.91 2.07
CA PRO A 105 -5.12 -2.92 1.56
C PRO A 105 -5.11 -2.92 0.02
N VAL A 106 -4.76 -1.78 -0.56
CA VAL A 106 -4.58 -1.61 -2.01
C VAL A 106 -3.14 -1.26 -2.31
N MET A 107 -2.58 -1.90 -3.34
CA MET A 107 -1.23 -1.68 -3.82
C MET A 107 -1.30 -1.02 -5.18
N LEU A 108 -0.49 0.02 -5.37
CA LEU A 108 -0.35 0.71 -6.63
C LEU A 108 1.14 0.79 -6.99
N SER A 109 1.52 0.15 -8.10
CA SER A 109 2.78 0.38 -8.78
C SER A 109 2.56 1.41 -9.88
N PHE A 110 3.33 2.49 -9.91
CA PHE A 110 3.14 3.57 -10.87
C PHE A 110 4.43 4.35 -11.09
N ALA A 111 4.54 5.01 -12.24
CA ALA A 111 5.67 5.88 -12.54
C ALA A 111 5.39 7.31 -12.07
N GLU A 112 6.29 7.85 -11.25
CA GLU A 112 6.36 9.28 -10.96
C GLU A 112 7.45 9.90 -11.82
N PHE A 113 7.18 11.09 -12.35
CA PHE A 113 8.18 11.87 -13.07
C PHE A 113 8.73 12.95 -12.15
N SER A 114 9.98 12.81 -11.73
CA SER A 114 10.68 13.87 -11.03
C SER A 114 11.41 14.74 -12.05
N LYS A 115 11.16 16.05 -12.02
CA LYS A 115 11.98 17.01 -12.77
C LYS A 115 13.35 17.13 -12.11
N ARG A 116 14.40 16.90 -12.89
CA ARG A 116 15.78 17.19 -12.50
C ARG A 116 16.08 18.69 -12.70
N PRO A 117 17.16 19.23 -12.10
CA PRO A 117 17.53 20.64 -12.25
C PRO A 117 17.81 21.08 -13.70
N ASP A 118 18.12 20.14 -14.59
CA ASP A 118 18.36 20.34 -16.03
C ASP A 118 17.08 20.25 -16.87
N ASP A 119 15.89 20.28 -16.23
CA ASP A 119 14.56 20.09 -16.83
C ASP A 119 14.37 18.73 -17.55
N THR A 120 15.31 17.79 -17.36
CA THR A 120 15.09 16.39 -17.74
C THR A 120 14.11 15.74 -16.77
N ARG A 121 13.29 14.81 -17.29
CA ARG A 121 12.34 14.06 -16.48
C ARG A 121 12.94 12.70 -16.17
N ASP A 122 13.14 12.43 -14.89
CA ASP A 122 13.50 11.10 -14.43
C ASP A 122 12.22 10.33 -14.10
N ARG A 123 12.11 9.12 -14.63
CA ARG A 123 10.95 8.26 -14.47
C ARG A 123 11.25 7.24 -13.38
N VAL A 124 10.68 7.46 -12.19
CA VAL A 124 10.88 6.61 -11.04
C VAL A 124 9.63 5.78 -10.80
N VAL A 125 9.75 4.46 -10.89
CA VAL A 125 8.65 3.56 -10.54
C VAL A 125 8.61 3.39 -9.03
N ASN A 126 7.46 3.70 -8.45
CA ASN A 126 7.17 3.51 -7.03
C ASN A 126 6.10 2.43 -6.88
N THR A 127 6.19 1.66 -5.80
CA THR A 127 5.11 0.75 -5.39
C THR A 127 4.72 1.08 -3.97
N ARG A 128 3.50 1.59 -3.80
CA ARG A 128 2.97 2.00 -2.50
C ARG A 128 1.75 1.16 -2.15
N VAL A 129 1.58 0.92 -0.86
CA VAL A 129 0.36 0.32 -0.31
C VAL A 129 -0.38 1.37 0.48
N LEU A 130 -1.68 1.50 0.23
CA LEU A 130 -2.61 2.27 1.04
C LEU A 130 -3.44 1.29 1.87
N ALA A 131 -3.51 1.52 3.18
CA ALA A 131 -4.15 0.62 4.11
C ALA A 131 -4.92 1.38 5.20
N TYR A 132 -5.90 0.70 5.79
CA TYR A 132 -6.58 1.17 6.99
C TYR A 132 -5.97 0.53 8.23
N SER A 133 -5.53 1.38 9.16
CA SER A 133 -5.05 1.03 10.48
C SER A 133 -6.22 0.86 11.44
N ASN A 134 -6.38 -0.36 11.94
CA ASN A 134 -7.40 -0.67 12.92
C ASN A 134 -6.84 -1.60 14.01
N PHE A 135 -6.64 -1.06 15.21
CA PHE A 135 -6.16 -1.86 16.35
C PHE A 135 -7.18 -2.91 16.81
N LYS A 136 -8.49 -2.67 16.62
CA LYS A 136 -9.52 -3.65 17.00
C LYS A 136 -9.49 -4.89 16.12
N ASP A 137 -9.15 -4.72 14.84
CA ASP A 137 -9.09 -5.81 13.86
C ASP A 137 -7.67 -6.39 13.74
N ALA A 138 -6.81 -6.16 14.74
CA ALA A 138 -5.41 -6.61 14.75
C ALA A 138 -4.57 -6.15 13.53
N ARG A 139 -4.85 -4.95 13.02
CA ARG A 139 -4.14 -4.33 11.88
C ARG A 139 -3.47 -3.02 12.27
N PRO A 140 -2.46 -3.03 13.16
CA PRO A 140 -1.72 -1.81 13.47
C PRO A 140 -1.05 -1.25 12.21
N TRP A 141 -1.33 0.01 11.91
CA TRP A 141 -0.81 0.69 10.72
C TRP A 141 -1.08 -0.05 9.41
N GLY A 142 -2.19 -0.77 9.34
CA GLY A 142 -2.62 -1.50 8.14
C GLY A 142 -1.84 -2.79 7.87
N PHE A 143 -1.09 -3.31 8.85
CA PHE A 143 -0.37 -4.58 8.74
C PHE A 143 -1.08 -5.72 9.45
N ASP A 144 -1.33 -6.80 8.72
CA ASP A 144 -1.76 -8.09 9.28
C ASP A 144 -0.58 -9.05 9.57
N ILE A 145 0.64 -8.65 9.17
CA ILE A 145 1.88 -9.42 9.31
C ILE A 145 2.66 -9.16 10.62
N TYR A 146 2.11 -8.34 11.52
CA TYR A 146 2.76 -8.03 12.79
C TYR A 146 3.02 -9.30 13.61
N ARG A 147 4.16 -9.37 14.29
CA ARG A 147 4.52 -10.52 15.14
C ARG A 147 4.90 -10.10 16.55
N CYS A 148 4.73 -11.05 17.48
CA CYS A 148 5.20 -10.90 18.84
C CYS A 148 6.72 -10.70 18.83
N SER A 149 7.18 -9.64 19.50
CA SER A 149 8.60 -9.30 19.57
C SER A 149 9.44 -10.23 20.46
N ASN A 150 8.81 -11.13 21.23
CA ASN A 150 9.54 -12.16 21.93
C ASN A 150 10.14 -13.13 20.88
N PRO A 151 11.47 -13.21 20.75
CA PRO A 151 12.12 -14.02 19.72
C PRO A 151 11.77 -15.52 19.81
N THR A 152 11.42 -15.99 21.00
CA THR A 152 11.05 -17.40 21.22
C THR A 152 9.56 -17.68 20.96
N CYS A 153 8.72 -16.64 20.88
CA CYS A 153 7.28 -16.79 20.71
C CYS A 153 6.86 -16.74 19.24
N GLY A 154 7.24 -15.66 18.54
CA GLY A 154 6.94 -15.43 17.13
C GLY A 154 5.45 -15.44 16.75
N ALA A 155 4.53 -15.30 17.71
CA ALA A 155 3.08 -15.35 17.47
C ALA A 155 2.64 -14.28 16.47
N HIS A 156 1.64 -14.60 15.65
CA HIS A 156 1.11 -13.72 14.61
C HIS A 156 0.15 -12.68 15.18
N ALA A 157 -0.20 -11.66 14.39
CA ALA A 157 -1.07 -10.57 14.79
C ALA A 157 -2.43 -11.03 15.34
N HIS A 158 -3.01 -12.11 14.82
CA HIS A 158 -4.28 -12.65 15.33
C HIS A 158 -4.20 -13.24 16.75
N ASP A 159 -3.00 -13.56 17.23
CA ASP A 159 -2.72 -14.00 18.62
C ASP A 159 -2.30 -12.82 19.51
N MET A 160 -2.56 -11.59 19.07
CA MET A 160 -2.14 -10.38 19.77
C MET A 160 -3.30 -9.40 19.92
N ILE A 161 -3.36 -8.76 21.08
CA ILE A 161 -4.29 -7.67 21.36
C ILE A 161 -3.57 -6.35 21.19
N PHE A 162 -4.15 -5.44 20.40
CA PHE A 162 -3.62 -4.10 20.13
C PHE A 162 -4.54 -3.03 20.72
N HIS A 163 -3.96 -2.06 21.43
CA HIS A 163 -4.67 -0.91 21.96
C HIS A 163 -3.86 0.36 21.79
N ALA A 164 -4.54 1.51 21.72
CA ALA A 164 -3.86 2.79 21.90
C ALA A 164 -3.30 2.89 23.34
N ASP A 165 -2.12 3.47 23.48
CA ASP A 165 -1.45 3.71 24.77
C ASP A 165 -1.21 5.20 24.97
N GLY A 166 -1.89 5.78 25.95
CA GLY A 166 -1.80 7.20 26.27
C GLY A 166 -2.66 8.09 25.36
N ARG A 167 -2.12 9.25 24.98
CA ARG A 167 -2.86 10.28 24.24
C ARG A 167 -3.20 9.81 22.83
N GLN A 168 -4.47 9.93 22.47
CA GLN A 168 -4.93 9.73 21.10
C GLN A 168 -4.80 11.02 20.30
N TYR A 169 -4.41 10.89 19.04
CA TYR A 169 -4.26 11.98 18.09
C TYR A 169 -5.18 11.73 16.90
N TYR A 170 -5.61 12.81 16.26
CA TYR A 170 -6.53 12.80 15.12
C TYR A 170 -5.96 13.60 13.95
N GLY A 171 -6.60 13.49 12.77
CA GLY A 171 -6.13 14.14 11.55
C GLY A 171 -4.71 13.68 11.17
N ILE A 172 -3.91 14.58 10.62
CA ILE A 172 -2.54 14.26 10.15
C ILE A 172 -1.61 13.70 11.24
N ARG A 173 -1.90 14.02 12.51
CA ARG A 173 -1.12 13.64 13.69
C ARG A 173 -1.47 12.26 14.25
N TRP A 174 -2.42 11.54 13.66
CA TRP A 174 -2.91 10.28 14.24
C TRP A 174 -1.81 9.23 14.46
N LEU A 175 -0.76 9.23 13.62
CA LEU A 175 0.42 8.35 13.77
C LEU A 175 1.29 8.68 15.00
N GLU A 176 1.11 9.84 15.63
CA GLU A 176 1.78 10.16 16.91
C GLU A 176 1.23 9.31 18.07
N ALA A 177 0.01 8.75 17.92
CA ALA A 177 -0.59 7.86 18.91
C ALA A 177 0.29 6.62 19.09
N LYS A 178 0.59 6.29 20.35
CA LYS A 178 1.37 5.11 20.69
C LYS A 178 0.46 3.90 20.85
N MET A 179 1.05 2.73 20.71
CA MET A 179 0.37 1.44 20.79
C MET A 179 0.89 0.64 21.99
N LYS A 180 -0.03 -0.11 22.60
CA LYS A 180 0.23 -1.21 23.53
C LYS A 180 -0.15 -2.52 22.84
N THR A 181 0.69 -3.53 23.02
CA THR A 181 0.42 -4.90 22.55
C THR A 181 0.47 -5.88 23.70
N THR A 182 -0.40 -6.88 23.68
CA THR A 182 -0.33 -8.05 24.58
C THR A 182 -0.40 -9.31 23.73
N CYS A 183 0.62 -10.17 23.82
CA CYS A 183 0.60 -11.46 23.13
C CYS A 183 -0.17 -12.49 23.95
N MET A 184 -1.19 -13.11 23.37
CA MET A 184 -2.02 -14.12 24.03
C MET A 184 -1.25 -15.42 24.30
N LYS A 185 -0.23 -15.71 23.47
CA LYS A 185 0.56 -16.95 23.57
C LYS A 185 1.61 -16.91 24.70
N CYS A 186 2.41 -15.85 24.77
CA CYS A 186 3.50 -15.74 25.76
C CYS A 186 3.26 -14.70 26.86
N GLN A 187 2.10 -14.05 26.86
CA GLN A 187 1.70 -13.02 27.82
C GLN A 187 2.61 -11.78 27.87
N GLN A 188 3.55 -11.64 26.93
CA GLN A 188 4.40 -10.45 26.85
C GLN A 188 3.55 -9.22 26.51
N THR A 189 3.65 -8.19 27.36
CA THR A 189 3.09 -6.87 27.12
C THR A 189 4.17 -5.87 26.73
N ARG A 190 3.94 -5.08 25.69
CA ARG A 190 4.76 -3.92 25.32
C ARG A 190 3.89 -2.67 25.26
N ARG A 191 4.49 -1.53 25.60
CA ARG A 191 3.82 -0.23 25.74
C ARG A 191 4.59 0.85 25.01
N LYS A 192 3.95 1.99 24.78
CA LYS A 192 4.52 3.18 24.14
C LYS A 192 5.17 2.90 22.78
N ILE A 193 4.68 1.90 22.03
CA ILE A 193 5.21 1.54 20.72
C ILE A 193 4.82 2.64 19.74
N ALA A 194 5.80 3.29 19.12
CA ALA A 194 5.56 4.32 18.11
C ALA A 194 5.23 3.69 16.75
N ALA A 195 4.51 4.44 15.91
CA ALA A 195 4.47 4.15 14.48
C ALA A 195 5.90 4.16 13.91
N PRO A 196 6.30 3.14 13.13
CA PRO A 196 7.54 3.19 12.39
C PRO A 196 7.62 4.44 11.50
N SER A 197 8.80 5.05 11.43
CA SER A 197 9.01 6.35 10.75
C SER A 197 8.78 6.31 9.24
N TRP A 198 8.82 5.11 8.65
CA TRP A 198 8.57 4.86 7.24
C TRP A 198 7.08 4.64 6.91
N ILE A 199 6.19 4.69 7.91
CA ILE A 199 4.75 4.71 7.72
C ILE A 199 4.30 6.16 7.67
N HIS A 200 3.51 6.48 6.66
CA HIS A 200 3.06 7.84 6.39
C HIS A 200 1.55 7.95 6.60
N SER A 201 1.10 9.08 7.16
CA SER A 201 -0.33 9.38 7.24
C SER A 201 -0.81 9.86 5.88
N CYS A 202 -2.02 9.45 5.50
CA CYS A 202 -2.70 10.06 4.36
C CYS A 202 -3.14 11.49 4.71
N ARG A 203 -3.42 12.31 3.68
CA ARG A 203 -3.83 13.71 3.84
C ARG A 203 -5.04 13.90 4.79
N ALA A 204 -5.07 15.09 5.41
CA ALA A 204 -5.63 15.42 6.72
C ALA A 204 -7.10 15.09 7.02
N GLU A 205 -7.91 14.77 6.01
CA GLU A 205 -9.36 14.58 6.18
C GLU A 205 -9.76 13.24 6.78
N ASN A 206 -8.83 12.28 6.89
CA ASN A 206 -9.22 10.90 7.13
C ASN A 206 -8.32 10.16 8.13
N ILE A 207 -8.92 9.90 9.28
CA ILE A 207 -8.31 9.21 10.43
C ILE A 207 -8.08 7.73 10.11
N GLY A 208 -6.92 7.21 10.51
CA GLY A 208 -6.61 5.77 10.48
C GLY A 208 -6.14 5.25 9.13
N ARG A 209 -5.97 6.07 8.09
CA ARG A 209 -5.35 5.63 6.84
C ARG A 209 -3.87 5.95 6.83
N CYS A 210 -3.09 4.97 6.42
CA CYS A 210 -1.66 5.10 6.24
C CYS A 210 -1.23 4.52 4.90
N TRP A 211 -0.05 4.91 4.47
CA TRP A 211 0.62 4.29 3.35
C TRP A 211 2.10 4.07 3.65
N TYR A 212 2.69 3.17 2.88
CA TYR A 212 4.11 2.83 2.95
C TYR A 212 4.59 2.28 1.60
N GLN A 213 5.91 2.27 1.40
CA GLN A 213 6.53 1.63 0.24
C GLN A 213 6.51 0.11 0.38
N TRP A 214 6.38 -0.59 -0.74
CA TRP A 214 6.30 -2.06 -0.79
C TRP A 214 7.14 -2.61 -1.96
N PRO A 215 7.82 -3.76 -1.82
CA PRO A 215 7.91 -4.62 -0.63
C PRO A 215 8.70 -3.98 0.52
N LEU A 216 8.45 -4.45 1.75
CA LEU A 216 9.20 -3.99 2.92
C LEU A 216 10.66 -4.48 2.89
N THR A 217 11.57 -3.60 3.29
CA THR A 217 12.97 -3.99 3.54
C THR A 217 13.08 -4.91 4.75
N LEU A 218 14.23 -5.56 4.93
CA LEU A 218 14.48 -6.39 6.12
C LEU A 218 14.35 -5.57 7.42
N ALA A 219 14.92 -4.37 7.45
CA ALA A 219 14.82 -3.49 8.62
C ALA A 219 13.36 -3.13 8.96
N GLN A 220 12.55 -2.81 7.94
CA GLN A 220 11.12 -2.52 8.12
C GLN A 220 10.34 -3.75 8.62
N ARG A 221 10.68 -4.95 8.13
CA ARG A 221 10.10 -6.21 8.62
C ARG A 221 10.47 -6.48 10.09
N MET A 222 11.71 -6.17 10.49
CA MET A 222 12.15 -6.29 11.88
C MET A 222 11.40 -5.34 12.82
N ASP A 223 11.07 -4.12 12.39
CA ASP A 223 10.22 -3.19 13.16
C ASP A 223 8.83 -3.79 13.47
N LEU A 224 8.35 -4.69 12.61
CA LEU A 224 7.09 -5.42 12.77
C LEU A 224 7.25 -6.77 13.52
N GLY A 225 8.44 -7.06 14.04
CA GLY A 225 8.75 -8.29 14.78
C GLY A 225 9.07 -9.50 13.90
N ILE A 226 9.32 -9.31 12.60
CA ILE A 226 9.67 -10.38 11.66
C ILE A 226 11.20 -10.47 11.56
N THR A 227 11.78 -11.57 12.05
CA THR A 227 13.24 -11.75 12.15
C THR A 227 13.85 -12.58 11.01
N HIS A 228 13.02 -13.17 10.14
CA HIS A 228 13.43 -14.04 9.02
C HIS A 228 12.62 -13.69 7.75
#